data_AF-A0A537PQS8-F1
#
_entry.id   AF-A0A537PQS8-F1
#
_cell.length_a   1.000
_cell.length_b   1.000
_cell.length_c   1.000
_cell.angle_alpha   90.00
_cell.angle_beta   90.00
_cell.angle_gamma   90.00
#
_symmetry.space_group_name_H-M   'P 1'
#
loop_
_entity.id
_entity.type
_entity.pdbx_description
1 polymer ?
#
loop_
_entity_poly.entity_id
_entity_poly.type
_entity_poly.pdbx_seq_one_letter_code
_entity_poly.pdbx_strand_id
1 'polypeptide(L)' 'MPEAPSDIDYTVDVGRHETMFRANTPKGEEFLGGVDLTMSNEEAHTFIQDARAAGLTVKPFF' A
#
# COMPACT_ATOMS: atom_id res chain seq x y z
N MET A 1 3.04 0.61 -23.10
CA MET A 1 2.78 -0.60 -22.29
C MET A 1 1.78 -0.17 -21.23
N PRO A 2 0.59 -0.79 -21.08
CA PRO A 2 -0.27 -0.47 -19.96
C PRO A 2 0.45 -0.97 -18.71
N GLU A 3 0.86 -0.03 -17.85
CA GLU A 3 1.39 -0.34 -16.53
C GLU A 3 0.34 -1.20 -15.82
N ALA A 4 0.74 -2.37 -15.30
CA ALA A 4 -0.19 -3.20 -14.55
C ALA A 4 -0.81 -2.35 -13.44
N PRO A 5 -2.15 -2.29 -13.33
CA PRO A 5 -2.81 -1.50 -12.30
C PRO A 5 -2.29 -1.95 -10.93
N SER A 6 -1.84 -1.02 -10.11
CA SER A 6 -1.45 -1.31 -8.73
C SER A 6 -2.69 -1.76 -7.98
N ASP A 7 -2.58 -2.80 -7.15
CA ASP A 7 -3.67 -3.17 -6.23
C ASP A 7 -3.73 -2.19 -5.06
N ILE A 8 -2.55 -1.75 -4.60
CA ILE A 8 -2.37 -0.81 -3.51
C ILE A 8 -1.32 0.23 -3.92
N ASP A 9 -1.64 1.49 -3.75
CA ASP A 9 -0.66 2.58 -3.82
C ASP A 9 -0.30 3.05 -2.39
N TYR A 10 0.93 3.51 -2.18
CA TYR A 10 1.33 4.05 -0.88
C TYR A 10 2.15 5.33 -0.99
N THR A 11 1.96 6.24 -0.04
CA THR A 11 2.71 7.49 0.07
C THR A 11 3.42 7.52 1.43
N VAL A 12 4.73 7.71 1.42
CA VAL A 12 5.53 7.82 2.64
C VAL A 12 5.62 9.29 3.05
N ASP A 13 5.05 9.64 4.19
CA ASP A 13 5.21 10.95 4.82
C ASP A 13 6.41 10.91 5.78
N VAL A 14 7.53 11.47 5.33
CA VAL A 14 8.76 11.56 6.13
C VAL A 14 8.63 12.59 7.25
N GLY A 15 7.74 13.59 7.11
CA GLY A 15 7.55 14.62 8.14
C GLY A 15 6.80 14.09 9.36
N ARG A 16 5.90 13.12 9.16
CA ARG A 16 5.09 12.49 10.22
C ARG A 16 5.58 11.11 10.62
N HIS A 17 6.56 10.55 9.91
CA HIS A 17 7.01 9.16 10.05
C HIS A 17 5.88 8.14 9.82
N GLU A 18 4.94 8.47 8.95
CA GLU A 18 3.76 7.66 8.63
C GLU A 18 3.70 7.34 7.14
N THR A 19 3.16 6.17 6.80
CA THR A 19 2.85 5.78 5.43
C THR A 19 1.35 5.62 5.28
N MET A 20 0.80 6.26 4.26
CA MET A 20 -0.59 6.12 3.87
C MET A 20 -0.69 5.16 2.69
N PHE A 21 -1.51 4.12 2.84
CA PHE A 21 -1.85 3.14 1.82
C PHE A 21 -3.25 3.40 1.29
N ARG A 22 -3.45 3.15 -0.01
CA ARG A 22 -4.73 3.31 -0.70
C ARG A 22 -5.00 2.10 -1.58
N ALA A 23 -6.16 1.48 -1.39
CA ALA A 23 -6.66 0.44 -2.27
C ALA A 23 -7.10 1.04 -3.61
N ASN A 24 -6.68 0.41 -4.71
CA ASN A 24 -7.22 0.68 -6.04
C ASN A 24 -8.08 -0.47 -6.57
N THR A 25 -7.98 -1.64 -5.96
CA THR A 25 -8.75 -2.83 -6.31
C THR A 25 -9.47 -3.40 -5.08
N PRO A 26 -10.57 -4.16 -5.27
CA PRO A 26 -11.25 -4.83 -4.15
C PRO A 26 -10.33 -5.74 -3.35
N LYS A 27 -9.35 -6.38 -3.99
CA LYS A 27 -8.34 -7.20 -3.29
C LYS A 27 -7.45 -6.36 -2.37
N GLY A 28 -7.04 -5.18 -2.84
CA GLY A 28 -6.31 -4.23 -2.02
C GLY A 28 -7.14 -3.76 -0.83
N GLU A 29 -8.44 -3.49 -1.04
CA GLU A 29 -9.38 -3.09 0.01
C GLU A 29 -9.55 -4.18 1.08
N GLU A 30 -9.72 -5.44 0.66
CA GLU A 30 -9.79 -6.58 1.57
C GLU A 30 -8.51 -6.76 2.39
N PHE A 31 -7.34 -6.57 1.78
CA PHE A 31 -6.05 -6.69 2.46
C PHE A 31 -5.79 -5.53 3.44
N LEU A 32 -6.16 -4.31 3.06
CA LEU A 32 -6.06 -3.11 3.90
C LEU A 32 -7.11 -3.09 5.02
N GLY A 33 -8.20 -3.85 4.87
CA GLY A 33 -9.37 -3.78 5.75
C GLY A 33 -10.23 -2.52 5.52
N GLY A 34 -10.09 -1.88 4.35
CA GLY A 34 -10.73 -0.61 4.01
C GLY A 34 -10.10 0.08 2.79
N VAL A 35 -10.65 1.22 2.40
CA VAL A 35 -10.20 1.99 1.22
C VAL A 35 -8.80 2.59 1.42
N ASP A 36 -8.50 3.00 2.64
CA ASP A 36 -7.22 3.57 3.04
C ASP A 36 -6.78 3.04 4.41
N LEU A 37 -5.47 3.02 4.61
CA LEU A 37 -4.84 2.63 5.87
C LEU A 37 -3.62 3.50 6.10
N THR A 38 -3.53 4.12 7.27
CA THR A 38 -2.33 4.86 7.67
C THR A 38 -1.66 4.12 8.81
N MET A 39 -0.35 3.95 8.72
CA MET A 39 0.46 3.31 9.77
C MET A 39 1.86 3.91 9.83
N SER A 40 2.63 3.55 10.84
CA SER A 40 4.02 3.99 11.01
C SER A 40 4.91 3.50 9.86
N ASN A 41 5.92 4.29 9.46
CA ASN A 41 6.86 3.88 8.40
C ASN A 41 7.57 2.55 8.69
N GLU A 42 7.86 2.26 9.96
CA GLU A 42 8.48 1.01 10.38
C GLU A 42 7.58 -0.21 10.11
N GLU A 43 6.28 -0.06 10.37
CA GLU A 43 5.26 -1.09 10.12
C GLU A 43 4.96 -1.23 8.62
N ALA A 44 4.97 -0.09 7.90
CA ALA A 44 4.72 -0.02 6.48
C ALA A 44 5.68 -0.88 5.65
N HIS A 45 6.95 -0.95 6.05
CA HIS A 45 7.94 -1.82 5.40
C HIS A 45 7.52 -3.29 5.43
N THR A 46 7.14 -3.79 6.61
CA THR A 46 6.66 -5.16 6.79
C THR A 46 5.35 -5.38 6.04
N PHE A 47 4.44 -4.41 6.09
CA PHE A 47 3.15 -4.48 5.40
C PHE A 47 3.30 -4.59 3.87
N ILE A 48 4.19 -3.81 3.26
CA ILE A 48 4.48 -3.87 1.82
C ILE A 48 5.03 -5.26 1.43
N GLN A 49 5.89 -5.85 2.27
CA GLN A 49 6.42 -7.18 2.02
C GLN A 49 5.33 -8.25 2.09
N ASP A 50 4.45 -8.18 3.09
CA ASP A 50 3.34 -9.12 3.25
C ASP A 50 2.34 -9.02 2.10
N ALA A 51 1.96 -7.81 1.71
CA ALA A 51 1.08 -7.57 0.56
C ALA A 51 1.66 -8.16 -0.74
N ARG A 52 2.97 -7.99 -0.97
CA ARG A 52 3.65 -8.60 -2.13
C ARG A 52 3.71 -10.12 -2.03
N ALA A 53 3.89 -10.68 -0.83
CA ALA A 53 3.86 -12.12 -0.60
C ALA A 53 2.45 -12.71 -0.83
N ALA A 54 1.40 -11.95 -0.54
CA ALA A 54 0.02 -12.25 -0.86
C ALA A 54 -0.32 -12.12 -2.37
N GLY A 55 0.66 -11.69 -3.19
CA GLY A 55 0.51 -11.53 -4.62
C GLY A 55 -0.13 -10.21 -5.06
N LEU A 56 -0.18 -9.21 -4.18
CA LEU A 56 -0.68 -7.87 -4.49
C LEU A 56 0.41 -6.99 -5.10
N THR A 57 0.02 -6.18 -6.07
CA THR A 57 0.91 -5.19 -6.69
C THR A 57 0.90 -3.91 -5.86
N VAL A 58 1.93 -3.72 -5.04
CA VAL A 58 2.09 -2.51 -4.21
C VAL A 58 3.10 -1.55 -4.81
N LYS A 59 2.65 -0.32 -5.16
CA LYS A 59 3.49 0.71 -5.77
C LYS A 59 3.52 2.00 -4.94
N PRO A 60 4.67 2.70 -4.88
CA PRO A 60 4.71 4.04 -4.32
C PRO A 60 3.97 5.02 -5.24
N PHE A 61 3.18 5.90 -4.63
CA PHE A 61 2.57 7.06 -5.28
C PHE A 61 3.52 8.25 -5.08
N PHE A 62 4.15 8.69 -6.17
CA PHE A 62 5.09 9.82 -6.21
C PHE A 62 4.47 11.01 -6.92
#